data_AF-A0A2W1CRY9-F1
#
_entry.id   AF-A0A2W1CRY9-F1
#
_cell.length_a   1.000
_cell.length_b   1.000
_cell.length_c   1.000
_cell.angle_alpha   90.00
_cell.angle_beta   90.00
_cell.angle_gamma   90.00
#
_symmetry.space_group_name_H-M   'P 1'
#
loop_
_entity.id
_entity.type
_entity.pdbx_description
1 polymer ?
#
loop_
_entity_poly.entity_id
_entity_poly.type
_entity_poly.pdbx_seq_one_letter_code
_entity_poly.pdbx_strand_id
1 'polypeptide(L)'
;MASDAQNNPFIRNLASSDKEVRDQALDSLRTYLGAQSDISELDLLKLWKGLFYCLWMQDKPVLQQRLARDLASLLSTLRTSVVLPFVRAFFLTMSREWSHIEALRLDKYLYLIRQYINASFTFLSKNKWNKNLLAQWNSIMEEIPLECQNMKIPNGLRYHVMDVWVDEMDKVEGANWEKEEKKGTLELLVAPIEKMTKHGKLKPLRAAAKECLADDRLRAWRGQEVEVASEPDEEDEDAEWGGFAD
;
A
#
# COMPACT_ATOMS: atom_id res chain seq x y z
N MET A 1 23.27 7.08 17.34
CA MET A 1 22.82 5.69 17.14
C MET A 1 22.54 5.40 15.66
N ALA A 2 23.35 5.93 14.74
CA ALA A 2 23.17 5.77 13.28
C ALA A 2 24.18 4.77 12.66
N SER A 3 24.84 3.97 13.51
CA SER A 3 25.97 3.11 13.14
C SER A 3 25.59 1.65 12.81
N ASP A 4 24.39 1.19 13.18
CA ASP A 4 24.21 -0.26 13.35
C ASP A 4 23.68 -0.98 12.11
N ALA A 5 23.00 -0.30 11.19
CA ALA A 5 22.56 -0.96 9.97
C ALA A 5 23.69 -1.24 8.96
N GLN A 6 24.83 -0.55 9.09
CA GLN A 6 26.02 -0.84 8.28
C GLN A 6 26.66 -2.20 8.67
N ASN A 7 26.34 -2.72 9.85
CA ASN A 7 26.89 -3.95 10.43
C ASN A 7 25.91 -5.15 10.42
N ASN A 8 24.80 -5.08 9.68
CA ASN A 8 23.84 -6.18 9.61
C ASN A 8 24.10 -7.05 8.35
N PRO A 9 24.93 -8.11 8.43
CA PRO A 9 25.28 -8.94 7.27
C PRO A 9 24.06 -9.59 6.63
N PHE A 10 23.00 -9.82 7.40
CA PHE A 10 21.76 -10.43 6.90
C PHE A 10 21.07 -9.58 5.82
N ILE A 11 21.26 -8.25 5.77
CA ILE A 11 20.60 -7.40 4.76
C ILE A 11 21.08 -7.78 3.36
N ARG A 12 22.37 -8.08 3.19
CA ARG A 12 22.92 -8.56 1.91
C ARG A 12 22.39 -9.95 1.58
N ASN A 13 22.24 -10.80 2.59
CA ASN A 13 21.75 -12.17 2.43
C ASN A 13 20.28 -12.24 2.01
N LEU A 14 19.46 -11.21 2.27
CA LEU A 14 18.08 -11.11 1.75
C LEU A 14 18.02 -11.13 0.22
N ALA A 15 19.07 -10.67 -0.46
CA ALA A 15 19.17 -10.66 -1.92
C ALA A 15 19.99 -11.84 -2.48
N SER A 16 20.34 -12.83 -1.65
CA SER A 16 21.07 -14.04 -2.09
C SER A 16 20.27 -14.81 -3.13
N SER A 17 20.93 -15.47 -4.07
CA SER A 17 20.29 -16.42 -5.00
C SER A 17 19.85 -17.71 -4.29
N ASP A 18 20.54 -18.07 -3.20
CA ASP A 18 20.23 -19.24 -2.37
C ASP A 18 19.00 -18.97 -1.47
N LYS A 19 17.99 -19.83 -1.59
CA LYS A 19 16.73 -19.73 -0.82
C LYS A 19 16.95 -19.90 0.68
N GLU A 20 17.76 -20.86 1.10
CA GLU A 20 17.98 -21.13 2.52
C GLU A 20 18.68 -19.96 3.19
N VAL A 21 19.64 -19.34 2.49
CA VAL A 21 20.31 -18.11 2.95
C VAL A 21 19.31 -16.95 3.10
N ARG A 22 18.36 -16.79 2.17
CA ARG A 22 17.32 -15.76 2.27
C ARG A 22 16.36 -16.01 3.44
N ASP A 23 15.96 -17.26 3.65
CA ASP A 23 15.04 -17.63 4.74
C ASP A 23 15.69 -17.36 6.12
N GLN A 24 16.94 -17.78 6.31
CA GLN A 24 17.70 -17.50 7.54
C GLN A 24 17.89 -16.00 7.78
N ALA A 25 18.10 -15.23 6.71
CA ALA A 25 18.20 -13.78 6.79
C ALA A 25 16.87 -13.13 7.21
N LEU A 26 15.74 -13.65 6.73
CA LEU A 26 14.41 -13.16 7.10
C LEU A 26 14.07 -13.46 8.57
N ASP A 27 14.44 -14.64 9.08
CA ASP A 27 14.27 -15.00 10.49
C ASP A 27 15.16 -14.13 11.40
N SER A 28 16.40 -13.88 10.98
CA SER A 28 17.31 -12.95 11.66
C SER A 28 16.73 -11.53 11.69
N LEU A 29 16.15 -11.08 10.58
CA LEU A 29 15.50 -9.78 10.46
C LEU A 29 14.31 -9.66 11.42
N ARG A 30 13.45 -10.68 11.50
CA ARG A 30 12.29 -10.70 12.43
C ARG A 30 12.72 -10.46 13.88
N THR A 31 13.78 -11.16 14.30
CA THR A 31 14.33 -11.02 15.65
C THR A 31 14.92 -9.62 15.87
N TYR A 32 15.71 -9.13 14.93
CA TYR A 32 16.31 -7.80 14.99
C TYR A 32 15.24 -6.70 15.10
N LEU A 33 14.23 -6.74 14.23
CA LEU A 33 13.17 -5.74 14.14
C LEU A 33 12.32 -5.66 15.42
N GLY A 34 12.00 -6.80 16.06
CA GLY A 34 11.21 -6.82 17.30
C GLY A 34 11.90 -6.16 18.50
N ALA A 35 13.23 -6.07 18.48
CA ALA A 35 14.00 -5.44 19.56
C ALA A 35 14.10 -3.91 19.44
N GLN A 36 13.82 -3.32 18.27
CA GLN A 36 14.04 -1.89 18.02
C GLN A 36 12.87 -1.02 18.46
N SER A 37 13.15 0.08 19.18
CA SER A 37 12.19 1.17 19.43
C SER A 37 12.23 2.27 18.38
N ASP A 38 13.35 2.41 17.68
CA ASP A 38 13.58 3.42 16.66
C ASP A 38 14.54 2.86 15.62
N ILE A 39 14.33 3.22 14.35
CA ILE A 39 15.20 2.84 13.24
C ILE A 39 15.25 4.03 12.28
N SER A 40 16.45 4.44 11.88
CA SER A 40 16.62 5.55 10.96
C SER A 40 15.95 5.28 9.61
N GLU A 41 15.42 6.32 8.97
CA GLU A 41 14.78 6.20 7.66
C GLU A 41 15.72 5.56 6.62
N LEU A 42 16.99 5.97 6.61
CA LEU A 42 17.99 5.42 5.69
C LEU A 42 18.15 3.90 5.86
N ASP A 43 18.10 3.42 7.09
CA ASP A 43 18.27 2.00 7.38
C ASP A 43 17.00 1.21 7.06
N LEU A 44 15.83 1.78 7.29
CA LEU A 44 14.56 1.23 6.82
C LEU A 44 14.53 1.12 5.29
N LEU A 45 15.05 2.12 4.56
CA LEU A 45 15.14 2.08 3.09
C LEU A 45 16.14 1.03 2.59
N LYS A 46 17.27 0.83 3.28
CA LYS A 46 18.21 -0.26 2.97
C LYS A 46 17.58 -1.62 3.21
N LEU A 47 16.89 -1.78 4.33
CA LEU A 47 16.16 -3.01 4.68
C LEU A 47 15.11 -3.33 3.63
N TRP A 48 14.29 -2.35 3.26
CA TRP A 48 13.26 -2.53 2.25
C TRP A 48 13.81 -2.82 0.86
N LYS A 49 14.95 -2.24 0.49
CA LYS A 49 15.65 -2.65 -0.73
C LYS A 49 16.02 -4.13 -0.69
N GLY A 50 16.55 -4.62 0.43
CA GLY A 50 16.85 -6.05 0.62
C GLY A 50 15.60 -6.94 0.51
N LEU A 51 14.51 -6.57 1.18
CA LEU A 51 13.23 -7.29 1.13
C LEU A 51 12.60 -7.31 -0.27
N PHE A 52 12.70 -6.20 -1.00
CA PHE A 52 12.25 -6.11 -2.38
C PHE A 52 12.96 -7.15 -3.26
N TYR A 53 14.29 -7.25 -3.15
CA TYR A 53 15.06 -8.24 -3.91
C TYR A 53 14.89 -9.67 -3.38
N CYS A 54 14.54 -9.86 -2.11
CA CYS A 54 14.16 -11.17 -1.58
C CYS A 54 12.92 -11.73 -2.32
N LEU A 55 11.89 -10.90 -2.51
CA LEU A 55 10.73 -11.27 -3.31
C LEU A 55 11.06 -11.36 -4.80
N TRP A 56 11.97 -10.51 -5.30
CA TRP A 56 12.43 -10.55 -6.69
C TRP A 56 12.96 -11.93 -7.08
N MET A 57 13.80 -12.53 -6.21
CA MET A 57 14.43 -13.84 -6.40
C MET A 57 13.49 -15.04 -6.16
N GLN A 58 12.21 -14.81 -5.85
CA GLN A 58 11.22 -15.88 -5.68
C GLN A 58 10.40 -16.09 -6.96
N ASP A 59 10.58 -17.25 -7.60
CA ASP A 59 9.93 -17.57 -8.88
C ASP A 59 8.73 -18.50 -8.75
N LYS A 60 8.63 -19.30 -7.68
CA LYS A 60 7.51 -20.24 -7.51
C LYS A 60 6.26 -19.50 -7.02
N PRO A 61 5.12 -19.52 -7.73
CA PRO A 61 3.94 -18.72 -7.39
C PRO A 61 3.44 -18.90 -5.94
N VAL A 62 3.35 -20.15 -5.48
CA VAL A 62 2.94 -20.47 -4.10
C VAL A 62 3.90 -19.87 -3.06
N LEU A 63 5.21 -19.87 -3.37
CA LEU A 63 6.22 -19.30 -2.49
C LEU A 63 6.25 -17.77 -2.56
N GLN A 64 5.92 -17.16 -3.70
CA GLN A 64 5.74 -15.71 -3.82
C GLN A 64 4.62 -15.21 -2.90
N GLN A 65 3.46 -15.87 -2.95
CA GLN A 65 2.32 -15.52 -2.08
C GLN A 65 2.64 -15.74 -0.60
N ARG A 66 3.32 -16.84 -0.26
CA ARG A 66 3.77 -17.09 1.11
C ARG A 66 4.72 -15.98 1.57
N LEU A 67 5.75 -15.68 0.78
CA LEU A 67 6.73 -14.66 1.11
C LEU A 67 6.08 -13.28 1.25
N ALA A 68 5.17 -12.90 0.36
CA ALA A 68 4.45 -11.62 0.47
C ALA A 68 3.68 -11.49 1.80
N ARG A 69 3.02 -12.57 2.24
CA ARG A 69 2.36 -12.62 3.56
C ARG A 69 3.36 -12.56 4.71
N ASP A 70 4.47 -13.27 4.60
CA ASP A 70 5.57 -13.27 5.59
C ASP A 70 6.23 -11.89 5.74
N LEU A 71 6.33 -11.14 4.64
CA LEU A 71 6.84 -9.76 4.64
C LEU A 71 5.82 -8.81 5.27
N ALA A 72 4.53 -8.93 4.95
CA ALA A 72 3.49 -8.09 5.55
C ALA A 72 3.29 -8.37 7.04
N SER A 73 3.46 -9.63 7.47
CA SER A 73 3.34 -9.99 8.89
C SER A 73 4.42 -9.36 9.77
N LEU A 74 5.52 -8.86 9.20
CA LEU A 74 6.56 -8.12 9.94
C LEU A 74 5.98 -6.91 10.68
N LEU A 75 4.94 -6.25 10.15
CA LEU A 75 4.31 -5.12 10.85
C LEU A 75 3.80 -5.49 12.24
N SER A 76 3.39 -6.75 12.43
CA SER A 76 2.88 -7.23 13.72
C SER A 76 3.97 -7.55 14.74
N THR A 77 5.24 -7.69 14.30
CA THR A 77 6.38 -7.97 15.17
C THR A 77 7.10 -6.69 15.60
N LEU A 78 6.81 -5.55 14.94
CA LEU A 78 7.42 -4.26 15.22
C LEU A 78 6.79 -3.59 16.45
N ARG A 79 7.58 -2.77 17.15
CA ARG A 79 7.05 -1.81 18.12
C ARG A 79 6.25 -0.73 17.39
N THR A 80 5.18 -0.24 18.01
CA THR A 80 4.25 0.75 17.44
C THR A 80 4.96 1.97 16.82
N SER A 81 6.03 2.46 17.46
CA SER A 81 6.83 3.61 16.98
C SER A 81 7.54 3.36 15.65
N VAL A 82 7.80 2.11 15.29
CA VAL A 82 8.55 1.72 14.09
C VAL A 82 7.62 1.34 12.93
N VAL A 83 6.35 0.99 13.21
CA VAL A 83 5.41 0.49 12.20
C VAL A 83 5.19 1.49 11.06
N LEU A 84 4.82 2.74 11.36
CA LEU A 84 4.54 3.75 10.33
C LEU A 84 5.81 4.16 9.55
N PRO A 85 6.98 4.39 10.17
CA PRO A 85 8.24 4.55 9.44
C PRO A 85 8.55 3.38 8.50
N PHE A 86 8.29 2.14 8.94
CA PHE A 86 8.51 0.94 8.13
C PHE A 86 7.54 0.86 6.94
N VAL A 87 6.27 1.20 7.13
CA VAL A 87 5.27 1.33 6.03
C VAL A 87 5.64 2.44 5.05
N ARG A 88 6.14 3.58 5.54
CA ARG A 88 6.60 4.67 4.67
C ARG A 88 7.77 4.23 3.80
N ALA A 89 8.78 3.58 4.39
CA ALA A 89 9.92 3.05 3.65
C ALA A 89 9.53 1.97 2.62
N PHE A 90 8.50 1.17 2.90
CA PHE A 90 7.90 0.24 1.94
C PHE A 90 7.38 0.97 0.70
N PHE A 91 6.50 1.96 0.88
CA PHE A 91 5.89 2.67 -0.26
C PHE A 91 6.92 3.50 -1.03
N LEU A 92 7.90 4.11 -0.35
CA LEU A 92 9.02 4.78 -1.03
C LEU A 92 9.79 3.80 -1.92
N THR A 93 10.04 2.59 -1.43
CA THR A 93 10.74 1.55 -2.18
C THR A 93 9.90 1.08 -3.36
N MET A 94 8.61 0.80 -3.16
CA MET A 94 7.71 0.38 -4.24
C MET A 94 7.60 1.45 -5.33
N SER A 95 7.42 2.71 -4.94
CA SER A 95 7.35 3.81 -5.90
C SER A 95 8.65 3.99 -6.69
N ARG A 96 9.82 3.83 -6.06
CA ARG A 96 11.12 3.97 -6.73
C ARG A 96 11.38 2.83 -7.72
N GLU A 97 11.06 1.59 -7.33
CA GLU A 97 11.40 0.41 -8.11
C GLU A 97 10.34 0.06 -9.17
N TRP A 98 9.14 0.64 -9.11
CA TRP A 98 8.00 0.26 -9.95
C TRP A 98 8.30 0.15 -11.44
N SER A 99 8.97 1.14 -12.03
CA SER A 99 9.30 1.15 -13.47
C SER A 99 10.30 0.06 -13.87
N HIS A 100 11.00 -0.52 -12.90
CA HIS A 100 11.95 -1.61 -13.11
C HIS A 100 11.28 -2.99 -12.97
N ILE A 101 10.02 -3.06 -12.52
CA ILE A 101 9.28 -4.31 -12.39
C ILE A 101 8.78 -4.72 -13.78
N GLU A 102 9.38 -5.76 -14.33
CA GLU A 102 8.91 -6.39 -15.56
C GLU A 102 7.51 -6.99 -15.38
N ALA A 103 6.71 -7.03 -16.46
CA ALA A 103 5.33 -7.52 -16.44
C ALA A 103 5.19 -8.92 -15.81
N LEU A 104 6.12 -9.84 -16.11
CA LEU A 104 6.14 -11.21 -15.56
C LEU A 104 6.39 -11.26 -14.03
N ARG A 105 6.85 -10.17 -13.42
CA ARG A 105 7.07 -10.05 -11.97
C ARG A 105 6.04 -9.17 -11.29
N LEU A 106 5.15 -8.51 -12.03
CA LEU A 106 4.26 -7.50 -11.48
C LEU A 106 3.28 -8.09 -10.45
N ASP A 107 2.67 -9.24 -10.75
CA ASP A 107 1.63 -9.85 -9.92
C ASP A 107 2.04 -10.07 -8.45
N LYS A 108 3.28 -10.52 -8.20
CA LYS A 108 3.75 -10.74 -6.82
C LYS A 108 3.93 -9.43 -6.06
N TYR A 109 4.27 -8.34 -6.74
CA TYR A 109 4.38 -7.02 -6.11
C TYR A 109 3.00 -6.37 -5.90
N LEU A 110 2.07 -6.53 -6.84
CA LEU A 110 0.66 -6.16 -6.62
C LEU A 110 0.09 -6.90 -5.41
N TYR A 111 0.33 -8.21 -5.32
CA TYR A 111 -0.09 -8.99 -4.16
C TYR A 111 0.59 -8.53 -2.86
N LEU A 112 1.89 -8.24 -2.88
CA LEU A 112 2.59 -7.69 -1.72
C LEU A 112 2.00 -6.34 -1.25
N ILE A 113 1.68 -5.42 -2.17
CA ILE A 113 1.03 -4.14 -1.83
C ILE A 113 -0.34 -4.37 -1.19
N ARG A 114 -1.13 -5.30 -1.74
CA ARG A 114 -2.43 -5.70 -1.15
C ARG A 114 -2.26 -6.17 0.29
N GLN A 115 -1.27 -7.04 0.54
CA GLN A 115 -0.98 -7.51 1.90
C GLN A 115 -0.50 -6.39 2.83
N TYR A 116 0.22 -5.38 2.32
CA TYR A 116 0.68 -4.23 3.11
C TYR A 116 -0.44 -3.26 3.47
N ILE A 117 -1.39 -3.03 2.57
CA ILE A 117 -2.61 -2.26 2.88
C ILE A 117 -3.40 -3.00 3.97
N ASN A 118 -3.65 -4.30 3.81
CA ASN A 118 -4.34 -5.13 4.81
C ASN A 118 -3.67 -5.08 6.18
N ALA A 119 -2.35 -5.29 6.22
CA ALA A 119 -1.59 -5.31 7.47
C ALA A 119 -1.55 -3.92 8.14
N SER A 120 -1.55 -2.84 7.36
CA SER A 120 -1.65 -1.47 7.88
C SER A 120 -3.01 -1.20 8.51
N PHE A 121 -4.11 -1.55 7.84
CA PHE A 121 -5.46 -1.44 8.41
C PHE A 121 -5.63 -2.31 9.66
N THR A 122 -5.11 -3.53 9.63
CA THR A 122 -5.10 -4.42 10.81
C THR A 122 -4.35 -3.79 11.98
N PHE A 123 -3.20 -3.15 11.73
CA PHE A 123 -2.46 -2.42 12.76
C PHE A 123 -3.27 -1.24 13.32
N LEU A 124 -3.90 -0.43 12.47
CA LEU A 124 -4.74 0.69 12.89
C LEU A 124 -5.95 0.21 13.71
N SER A 125 -6.63 -0.85 13.27
CA SER A 125 -7.75 -1.46 13.99
C SER A 125 -7.33 -1.99 15.37
N LYS A 126 -6.21 -2.70 15.48
CA LYS A 126 -5.63 -3.15 16.77
C LYS A 126 -5.32 -1.99 17.72
N ASN A 127 -4.97 -0.82 17.17
CA ASN A 127 -4.77 0.42 17.92
C ASN A 127 -6.06 1.26 18.04
N LYS A 128 -7.23 0.62 17.89
CA LYS A 128 -8.56 1.21 18.03
C LYS A 128 -8.77 2.45 17.17
N TRP A 129 -8.19 2.46 15.97
CA TRP A 129 -8.28 3.58 15.02
C TRP A 129 -7.87 4.91 15.65
N ASN A 130 -6.79 4.91 16.44
CA ASN A 130 -6.25 6.10 17.06
C ASN A 130 -6.05 7.22 16.01
N LYS A 131 -6.67 8.37 16.22
CA LYS A 131 -6.70 9.48 15.26
C LYS A 131 -5.31 9.98 14.86
N ASN A 132 -4.35 9.99 15.78
CA ASN A 132 -2.99 10.45 15.49
C ASN A 132 -2.23 9.44 14.62
N LEU A 133 -2.38 8.14 14.89
CA LEU A 133 -1.80 7.10 14.04
C LEU A 133 -2.44 7.09 12.66
N LEU A 134 -3.77 7.24 12.58
CA LEU A 134 -4.49 7.30 11.32
C LEU A 134 -4.09 8.53 10.49
N ALA A 135 -3.96 9.70 11.12
CA ALA A 135 -3.51 10.91 10.43
C ALA A 135 -2.08 10.77 9.88
N GLN A 136 -1.16 10.18 10.66
CA GLN A 136 0.20 9.89 10.19
C GLN A 136 0.20 8.88 9.04
N TRP A 137 -0.64 7.84 9.13
CA TRP A 137 -0.77 6.86 8.06
C TRP A 137 -1.35 7.48 6.77
N ASN A 138 -2.38 8.33 6.88
CA ASN A 138 -2.91 9.08 5.74
C ASN A 138 -1.85 10.00 5.12
N SER A 139 -1.02 10.65 5.93
CA SER A 139 0.09 11.45 5.42
C SER A 139 1.03 10.62 4.55
N ILE A 140 1.30 9.36 4.91
CA ILE A 140 2.12 8.44 4.10
C ILE A 140 1.39 8.11 2.79
N MET A 141 0.09 7.83 2.85
CA MET A 141 -0.70 7.51 1.65
C MET A 141 -0.73 8.66 0.66
N GLU A 142 -0.98 9.88 1.15
CA GLU A 142 -1.02 11.09 0.34
C GLU A 142 0.36 11.51 -0.16
N GLU A 143 1.43 11.25 0.59
CA GLU A 143 2.81 11.59 0.17
C GLU A 143 3.29 10.67 -0.96
N ILE A 144 2.91 9.39 -0.96
CA ILE A 144 3.53 8.37 -1.81
C ILE A 144 2.51 7.68 -2.73
N PRO A 145 1.77 6.63 -2.33
CA PRO A 145 0.97 5.86 -3.30
C PRO A 145 -0.20 6.64 -3.90
N LEU A 146 -0.73 7.65 -3.22
CA LEU A 146 -1.88 8.46 -3.65
C LEU A 146 -1.52 9.95 -3.82
N GLU A 147 -0.25 10.25 -4.07
CA GLU A 147 0.16 11.63 -4.37
C GLU A 147 -0.51 12.13 -5.66
N CYS A 148 -1.24 13.23 -5.56
CA CYS A 148 -2.20 13.66 -6.57
C CYS A 148 -1.55 14.32 -7.80
N GLN A 149 -0.40 14.96 -7.63
CA GLN A 149 0.19 15.86 -8.63
C GLN A 149 1.52 15.37 -9.21
N ASN A 150 2.33 14.70 -8.39
CA ASN A 150 3.65 14.26 -8.80
C ASN A 150 3.62 13.01 -9.69
N MET A 151 3.75 13.20 -11.00
CA MET A 151 3.78 12.09 -11.98
C MET A 151 5.04 11.22 -11.93
N LYS A 152 6.04 11.54 -11.08
CA LYS A 152 7.15 10.62 -10.78
C LYS A 152 6.69 9.42 -9.97
N ILE A 153 5.62 9.58 -9.19
CA ILE A 153 4.96 8.43 -8.59
C ILE A 153 4.25 7.67 -9.73
N PRO A 154 4.37 6.33 -9.81
CA PRO A 154 3.72 5.54 -10.87
C PRO A 154 2.20 5.51 -10.76
N ASN A 155 1.48 5.63 -11.89
CA ASN A 155 0.03 5.51 -11.89
C ASN A 155 -0.45 4.09 -11.57
N GLY A 156 0.29 3.06 -11.99
CA GLY A 156 -0.05 1.67 -11.64
C GLY A 156 -0.12 1.43 -10.13
N LEU A 157 0.75 2.10 -9.36
CA LEU A 157 0.71 2.06 -7.90
C LEU A 157 -0.58 2.71 -7.35
N ARG A 158 -0.94 3.89 -7.87
CA ARG A 158 -2.19 4.59 -7.48
C ARG A 158 -3.40 3.72 -7.73
N TYR A 159 -3.55 3.24 -8.97
CA TYR A 159 -4.68 2.42 -9.37
C TYR A 159 -4.79 1.18 -8.50
N HIS A 160 -3.68 0.45 -8.33
CA HIS A 160 -3.70 -0.76 -7.51
C HIS A 160 -4.06 -0.50 -6.05
N VAL A 161 -3.56 0.59 -5.45
CA VAL A 161 -3.91 0.95 -4.08
C VAL A 161 -5.40 1.30 -3.93
N MET A 162 -5.98 2.01 -4.91
CA MET A 162 -7.42 2.30 -4.92
C MET A 162 -8.25 1.02 -5.15
N ASP A 163 -7.83 0.16 -6.08
CA ASP A 163 -8.49 -1.10 -6.44
C ASP A 163 -8.66 -2.04 -5.24
N VAL A 164 -7.62 -2.17 -4.41
CA VAL A 164 -7.68 -3.06 -3.24
C VAL A 164 -8.23 -2.39 -1.98
N TRP A 165 -8.49 -1.08 -1.99
CA TRP A 165 -8.73 -0.30 -0.77
C TRP A 165 -9.93 -0.82 0.03
N VAL A 166 -11.10 -0.90 -0.62
CA VAL A 166 -12.37 -1.28 0.02
C VAL A 166 -12.36 -2.77 0.40
N ASP A 167 -11.79 -3.62 -0.44
CA ASP A 167 -11.60 -5.04 -0.15
C ASP A 167 -10.78 -5.29 1.12
N GLU A 168 -9.69 -4.54 1.31
CA GLU A 168 -8.86 -4.69 2.50
C GLU A 168 -9.50 -4.04 3.73
N MET A 169 -10.32 -2.99 3.57
CA MET A 169 -11.15 -2.47 4.66
C MET A 169 -12.17 -3.53 5.13
N ASP A 170 -12.88 -4.17 4.20
CA ASP A 170 -13.90 -5.18 4.47
C ASP A 170 -13.34 -6.34 5.31
N LYS A 171 -12.14 -6.82 4.96
CA LYS A 171 -11.48 -7.91 5.69
C LYS A 171 -11.12 -7.59 7.14
N VAL A 172 -10.99 -6.31 7.51
CA VAL A 172 -10.49 -5.92 8.85
C VAL A 172 -11.62 -5.69 9.84
N GLU A 173 -12.71 -5.05 9.42
CA GLU A 173 -13.86 -4.76 10.30
C GLU A 173 -15.19 -5.32 9.75
N GLY A 174 -15.30 -5.59 8.45
CA GLY A 174 -16.51 -6.11 7.81
C GLY A 174 -17.75 -5.29 8.18
N ALA A 175 -18.80 -5.99 8.64
CA ALA A 175 -20.04 -5.35 9.09
C ALA A 175 -19.85 -4.38 10.28
N ASN A 176 -18.73 -4.41 11.02
CA ASN A 176 -18.48 -3.41 12.05
C ASN A 176 -18.34 -2.00 11.48
N TRP A 177 -18.02 -1.84 10.19
CA TRP A 177 -17.97 -0.53 9.53
C TRP A 177 -19.31 0.20 9.53
N GLU A 178 -20.44 -0.51 9.60
CA GLU A 178 -21.78 0.09 9.64
C GLU A 178 -22.13 0.74 11.00
N LYS A 179 -21.31 0.49 12.04
CA LYS A 179 -21.56 1.04 13.37
C LYS A 179 -21.36 2.56 13.37
N GLU A 180 -22.28 3.29 14.00
CA GLU A 180 -22.24 4.76 14.10
C GLU A 180 -20.89 5.30 14.59
N GLU A 181 -20.27 4.61 15.56
CA GLU A 181 -18.96 4.97 16.12
C GLU A 181 -17.80 4.93 15.10
N LYS A 182 -17.96 4.21 13.98
CA LYS A 182 -16.95 4.09 12.93
C LYS A 182 -17.07 5.14 11.85
N LYS A 183 -18.19 5.87 11.74
CA LYS A 183 -18.38 6.88 10.69
C LYS A 183 -17.25 7.90 10.65
N GLY A 184 -16.87 8.46 11.80
CA GLY A 184 -15.75 9.40 11.87
C GLY A 184 -14.40 8.80 11.47
N THR A 185 -14.19 7.50 11.71
CA THR A 185 -13.00 6.78 11.26
C THR A 185 -13.03 6.54 9.76
N LEU A 186 -14.19 6.18 9.19
CA LEU A 186 -14.37 5.98 7.75
C LEU A 186 -14.03 7.25 6.98
N GLU A 187 -14.56 8.41 7.40
CA GLU A 187 -14.29 9.70 6.76
C GLU A 187 -12.79 10.03 6.77
N LEU A 188 -12.10 9.76 7.87
CA LEU A 188 -10.65 9.93 7.91
C LEU A 188 -9.95 8.93 6.99
N LEU A 189 -10.36 7.66 6.98
CA LEU A 189 -9.69 6.63 6.20
C LEU A 189 -9.83 6.86 4.69
N VAL A 190 -10.97 7.37 4.21
CA VAL A 190 -11.18 7.65 2.77
C VAL A 190 -10.65 9.01 2.33
N ALA A 191 -10.23 9.88 3.25
CA ALA A 191 -9.75 11.24 2.94
C ALA A 191 -8.67 11.29 1.83
N PRO A 192 -7.67 10.38 1.78
CA PRO A 192 -6.70 10.36 0.67
C PRO A 192 -7.35 10.10 -0.70
N ILE A 193 -8.39 9.26 -0.75
CA ILE A 193 -9.13 8.95 -1.98
C ILE A 193 -9.98 10.16 -2.39
N GLU A 194 -10.66 10.81 -1.45
CA GLU A 194 -11.40 12.05 -1.70
C GLU A 194 -10.50 13.19 -2.18
N LYS A 195 -9.27 13.25 -1.68
CA LYS A 195 -8.26 14.20 -2.17
C LYS A 195 -7.91 13.89 -3.63
N MET A 196 -7.75 12.62 -3.99
CA MET A 196 -7.50 12.19 -5.37
C MET A 196 -8.66 12.54 -6.32
N THR A 197 -9.92 12.47 -5.89
CA THR A 197 -11.05 12.86 -6.75
C THR A 197 -11.04 14.36 -7.09
N LYS A 198 -10.65 15.20 -6.14
CA LYS A 198 -10.63 16.67 -6.29
C LYS A 198 -9.37 17.17 -6.97
N HIS A 199 -8.23 16.58 -6.63
CA HIS A 199 -6.92 17.12 -6.97
C HIS A 199 -6.06 16.17 -7.81
N GLY A 200 -6.53 14.98 -8.20
CA GLY A 200 -5.78 14.10 -9.09
C GLY A 200 -5.46 14.81 -10.39
N LYS A 201 -4.20 14.82 -10.83
CA LYS A 201 -3.74 15.57 -12.01
C LYS A 201 -4.44 15.14 -13.30
N LEU A 202 -4.71 13.85 -13.45
CA LEU A 202 -5.29 13.26 -14.66
C LEU A 202 -6.78 12.94 -14.46
N LYS A 203 -7.62 13.18 -15.49
CA LYS A 203 -9.07 12.82 -15.49
C LYS A 203 -9.27 11.33 -15.13
N PRO A 204 -8.50 10.37 -15.69
CA PRO A 204 -8.59 8.96 -15.30
C PRO A 204 -8.29 8.65 -13.83
N LEU A 205 -7.34 9.36 -13.20
CA LEU A 205 -7.06 9.17 -11.76
C LEU A 205 -8.24 9.63 -10.89
N ARG A 206 -8.84 10.76 -11.25
CA ARG A 206 -10.05 11.26 -10.57
C ARG A 206 -11.22 10.30 -10.76
N ALA A 207 -11.39 9.73 -11.95
CA ALA A 207 -12.42 8.75 -12.25
C ALA A 207 -12.25 7.47 -11.42
N ALA A 208 -11.05 6.89 -11.39
CA ALA A 208 -10.77 5.70 -10.57
C ALA A 208 -10.98 5.94 -9.07
N ALA A 209 -10.63 7.14 -8.58
CA ALA A 209 -10.91 7.50 -7.18
C ALA A 209 -12.42 7.64 -6.91
N LYS A 210 -13.21 8.15 -7.87
CA LYS A 210 -14.67 8.19 -7.75
C LYS A 210 -15.27 6.79 -7.73
N GLU A 211 -14.77 5.89 -8.58
CA GLU A 211 -15.18 4.48 -8.62
C GLU A 211 -14.90 3.78 -7.29
N CYS A 212 -13.70 3.97 -6.71
CA CYS A 212 -13.36 3.46 -5.39
C CYS A 212 -14.34 3.96 -4.29
N LEU A 213 -14.77 5.23 -4.35
CA LEU A 213 -15.75 5.78 -3.41
C LEU A 213 -17.20 5.34 -3.70
N ALA A 214 -17.47 4.86 -4.91
CA ALA A 214 -18.77 4.40 -5.36
C ALA A 214 -19.05 2.92 -5.03
N ASP A 215 -18.07 2.18 -4.49
CA ASP A 215 -18.26 0.79 -4.04
C ASP A 215 -19.46 0.70 -3.09
N ASP A 216 -20.41 -0.20 -3.39
CA ASP A 216 -21.67 -0.34 -2.67
C ASP A 216 -21.47 -0.58 -1.17
N ARG A 217 -20.44 -1.35 -0.80
CA ARG A 217 -20.11 -1.62 0.61
C ARG A 217 -19.67 -0.35 1.30
N LEU A 218 -18.78 0.42 0.66
CA LEU A 218 -18.28 1.66 1.22
C LEU A 218 -19.38 2.72 1.37
N ARG A 219 -20.24 2.86 0.36
CA ARG A 219 -21.43 3.74 0.44
C ARG A 219 -22.34 3.35 1.59
N ALA A 220 -22.63 2.05 1.73
CA ALA A 220 -23.44 1.52 2.82
C ALA A 220 -22.81 1.81 4.19
N TRP A 221 -21.52 1.55 4.37
CA TRP A 221 -20.80 1.84 5.62
C TRP A 221 -20.82 3.33 5.98
N ARG A 222 -20.83 4.21 4.97
CA ARG A 222 -20.92 5.68 5.16
C ARG A 222 -22.36 6.17 5.33
N GLY A 223 -23.36 5.29 5.28
CA GLY A 223 -24.78 5.66 5.36
C GLY A 223 -25.26 6.50 4.17
N GLN A 224 -24.60 6.36 3.02
CA GLN A 224 -25.02 6.99 1.77
C GLN A 224 -26.03 6.07 1.10
N GLU A 225 -27.23 6.58 0.82
CA GLU A 225 -28.23 5.80 0.08
C GLU A 225 -27.65 5.37 -1.28
N VAL A 226 -27.89 4.12 -1.66
CA VAL A 226 -27.60 3.64 -3.01
C VAL A 226 -28.63 4.27 -3.93
N GLU A 227 -28.38 5.51 -4.37
CA GLU A 227 -29.00 6.00 -5.59
C GLU A 227 -28.62 5.02 -6.69
N VAL A 228 -29.61 4.26 -7.15
CA VAL A 228 -29.54 3.46 -8.38
C VAL A 228 -29.05 4.43 -9.45
N ALA A 229 -27.88 4.16 -10.01
CA ALA A 229 -27.28 5.02 -11.01
C ALA A 229 -28.29 5.30 -12.12
N SER A 230 -28.82 6.52 -12.17
CA SER A 230 -29.38 7.07 -13.40
C SER A 230 -28.23 7.12 -14.41
N GLU A 231 -28.55 6.73 -15.64
CA GLU A 231 -27.63 6.59 -16.77
C GLU A 231 -26.55 7.69 -16.82
N PRO A 232 -25.32 7.35 -17.22
CA PRO A 232 -24.28 8.36 -17.35
C PRO A 232 -24.72 9.42 -18.37
N ASP A 233 -24.71 10.68 -17.95
CA ASP A 233 -24.85 11.82 -18.85
C ASP A 233 -23.84 11.67 -20.00
N GLU A 234 -24.35 11.44 -21.20
CA GLU A 234 -23.63 11.55 -22.47
C GLU A 234 -23.30 13.02 -22.74
N GLU A 235 -22.32 13.58 -22.01
CA GLU A 235 -21.70 14.85 -22.39
C GLU A 235 -20.18 14.78 -22.17
N ASP A 236 -19.48 14.38 -23.23
CA ASP A 236 -18.20 14.96 -23.67
C ASP A 236 -17.83 14.28 -25.00
N GLU A 237 -18.40 14.80 -26.08
CA GLU A 237 -17.78 14.76 -27.41
C GLU A 237 -16.38 15.37 -27.30
N ASP A 238 -15.35 14.58 -27.62
CA ASP A 238 -14.17 14.99 -28.40
C ASP A 238 -13.15 13.83 -28.40
N ALA A 239 -13.50 12.78 -29.13
CA ALA A 239 -12.52 11.82 -29.63
C ALA A 239 -11.98 12.35 -30.97
N GLU A 240 -11.01 13.28 -30.92
CA GLU A 240 -10.19 13.64 -32.07
C GLU A 240 -9.27 12.44 -32.41
N TRP A 241 -9.84 11.46 -33.12
CA TRP A 241 -9.12 10.35 -33.72
C TRP A 241 -8.39 10.86 -34.96
N GLY A 242 -7.14 11.29 -34.76
CA GLY A 242 -6.22 11.64 -35.85
C GLY A 242 -5.84 10.40 -36.65
N GLY A 243 -6.64 10.10 -37.67
CA GLY A 243 -6.34 9.03 -38.64
C GLY A 243 -5.00 9.25 -39.32
N PHE A 244 -4.24 8.17 -39.49
CA PHE A 244 -3.05 8.16 -40.34
C PHE A 244 -3.50 8.31 -41.80
N ALA A 245 -2.99 9.33 -42.48
CA ALA A 245 -3.04 9.39 -43.94
C ALA A 245 -1.93 8.50 -44.52
N ASP A 246 -2.29 7.71 -45.54
CA ASP A 246 -1.43 6.85 -46.35
C ASP A 246 -0.16 7.55 -46.89
#